data_AF-A0A842KKA8-F1
#
_entry.id   AF-A0A842KKA8-F1
#
_cell.length_a   1.000
_cell.length_b   1.000
_cell.length_c   1.000
_cell.angle_alpha   90.00
_cell.angle_beta   90.00
_cell.angle_gamma   90.00
#
_symmetry.space_group_name_H-M   'P 1'
#
loop_
_entity.id
_entity.type
_entity.pdbx_description
1 polymer ?
#
loop_
_entity_poly.entity_id
_entity_poly.type
_entity_poly.pdbx_seq_one_letter_code
_entity_poly.pdbx_strand_id
1 'polypeptide(L)'
;MESKISEEEFVINAIKKLRKPPYKGIHSVFSGFNSAFREYFGKDPVEVTTKMAKEGKILIRPAKRGVMLYLPEDNPDLPKTEEVIRKILSEE
;
A
#
# COMPACT_ATOMS: atom_id res chain seq x y z
N MET A 1 3.02 -14.50 25.13
CA MET A 1 1.74 -14.19 24.46
C MET A 1 2.07 -13.25 23.32
N GLU A 2 2.08 -13.74 22.08
CA GLU A 2 2.17 -12.83 20.93
C GLU A 2 0.88 -12.02 20.89
N SER A 3 1.00 -10.72 21.17
CA SER A 3 -0.09 -9.78 20.97
C SER A 3 -0.50 -9.83 19.51
N LYS A 4 -1.77 -10.18 19.25
CA LYS A 4 -2.33 -10.07 17.90
C LYS A 4 -2.15 -8.64 17.41
N ILE A 5 -1.48 -8.48 16.28
CA ILE A 5 -1.30 -7.15 15.67
C ILE A 5 -2.64 -6.63 15.15
N SER A 6 -2.78 -5.30 15.09
CA SER A 6 -4.00 -4.69 14.56
C SER A 6 -4.16 -4.95 13.05
N GLU A 7 -5.39 -4.79 12.55
CA GLU A 7 -5.68 -4.89 11.12
C GLU A 7 -4.83 -3.91 10.30
N GLU A 8 -4.69 -2.66 10.77
CA GLU A 8 -3.87 -1.62 10.12
C GLU A 8 -2.39 -1.99 10.09
N GLU A 9 -1.86 -2.45 11.23
CA GLU A 9 -0.46 -2.88 11.33
C GLU A 9 -0.18 -4.08 10.45
N PHE A 10 -1.12 -5.01 10.34
CA PHE A 10 -1.04 -6.14 9.42
C PHE A 10 -0.94 -5.67 7.97
N VAL A 11 -1.75 -4.69 7.54
CA VAL A 11 -1.69 -4.13 6.17
C VAL A 11 -0.33 -3.48 5.91
N ILE A 12 0.15 -2.62 6.81
CA ILE A 12 1.44 -1.94 6.66
C ILE A 12 2.58 -2.96 6.58
N ASN A 13 2.57 -3.96 7.46
CA ASN A 13 3.56 -5.03 7.46
C ASN A 13 3.52 -5.85 6.17
N ALA A 14 2.33 -6.14 5.64
CA ALA A 14 2.18 -6.85 4.38
C ALA A 14 2.79 -6.05 3.22
N ILE A 15 2.53 -4.74 3.11
CA ILE A 15 3.12 -3.90 2.06
C ILE A 15 4.65 -3.91 2.17
N LYS A 16 5.20 -3.73 3.38
CA LYS A 16 6.65 -3.68 3.61
C LYS A 16 7.36 -5.01 3.36
N LYS A 17 6.76 -6.12 3.77
CA LYS A 17 7.39 -7.46 3.74
C LYS A 17 7.15 -8.22 2.45
N LEU A 18 6.02 -8.00 1.77
CA LEU A 18 5.65 -8.75 0.56
C LEU A 18 5.99 -8.02 -0.74
N ARG A 19 6.32 -6.71 -0.69
CA ARG A 19 6.82 -5.99 -1.86
C ARG A 19 8.15 -6.56 -2.33
N LYS A 20 8.36 -6.57 -3.64
CA LYS A 20 9.59 -7.07 -4.26
C LYS A 20 10.19 -5.97 -5.14
N PRO A 21 11.49 -5.64 -5.01
CA PRO A 21 12.14 -4.69 -5.90
C PRO A 21 11.94 -5.07 -7.38
N PRO A 22 11.74 -4.09 -8.29
CA PRO A 22 11.71 -2.64 -8.07
C PRO A 22 10.34 -2.09 -7.61
N TYR A 23 9.35 -2.95 -7.36
CA TYR A 23 7.98 -2.54 -7.03
C TYR A 23 7.87 -2.06 -5.58
N LYS A 24 7.27 -0.88 -5.39
CA LYS A 24 7.14 -0.25 -4.07
C LYS A 24 5.89 -0.68 -3.29
N GLY A 25 4.94 -1.34 -3.96
CA GLY A 25 3.68 -1.81 -3.39
C GLY A 25 3.42 -3.28 -3.65
N ILE A 26 2.24 -3.75 -3.27
CA ILE A 26 1.81 -5.15 -3.41
C ILE A 26 0.46 -5.25 -4.10
N HIS A 27 0.25 -6.32 -4.86
CA HIS A 27 -1.07 -6.62 -5.42
C HIS A 27 -1.89 -7.42 -4.41
N SER A 28 -3.02 -6.88 -3.96
CA SER A 28 -3.95 -7.48 -2.98
C SER A 28 -4.20 -8.99 -3.15
N VAL A 29 -4.45 -9.43 -4.39
CA VAL A 29 -4.62 -10.86 -4.72
C VAL A 29 -3.29 -11.60 -4.94
N PHE A 30 -2.47 -11.17 -5.90
CA PHE A 30 -1.27 -11.93 -6.30
C PHE A 30 -0.15 -11.96 -5.25
N SER A 31 -0.13 -11.06 -4.27
CA SER A 31 0.79 -11.14 -3.14
C SER A 31 0.36 -12.14 -2.06
N GLY A 32 -0.84 -12.73 -2.19
CA GLY A 32 -1.45 -13.58 -1.17
C GLY A 32 -2.03 -12.79 0.01
N PHE A 33 -1.98 -11.46 0.00
CA PHE A 33 -2.44 -10.61 1.10
C PHE A 33 -3.91 -10.85 1.46
N ASN A 34 -4.79 -10.90 0.47
CA ASN A 34 -6.22 -11.10 0.73
C ASN A 34 -6.53 -12.43 1.42
N SER A 35 -5.85 -13.51 1.03
CA SER A 35 -6.03 -14.82 1.65
C SER A 35 -5.49 -14.81 3.07
N ALA A 36 -4.27 -14.29 3.28
CA ALA A 36 -3.65 -14.21 4.59
C ALA A 36 -4.46 -13.34 5.58
N PHE A 37 -5.01 -12.21 5.12
CA PHE A 37 -5.83 -11.33 5.94
C PHE A 37 -7.13 -12.03 6.39
N ARG A 38 -7.81 -12.71 5.47
CA ARG A 38 -9.04 -13.48 5.79
C ARG A 38 -8.74 -14.62 6.75
N GLU A 39 -7.63 -15.32 6.57
CA GLU A 39 -7.21 -16.40 7.46
C GLU A 39 -6.88 -15.90 8.87
N TYR A 40 -6.19 -14.76 8.99
CA TYR A 40 -5.77 -14.22 10.28
C TYR A 40 -6.91 -13.54 11.06
N PHE A 41 -7.80 -12.80 10.38
CA PHE A 41 -8.84 -11.98 11.02
C PHE A 41 -10.28 -12.50 10.82
N GLY A 42 -10.51 -13.44 9.91
CA GLY A 42 -11.86 -13.91 9.56
C GLY A 42 -12.71 -12.86 8.84
N LYS A 43 -12.10 -11.83 8.26
CA LYS A 43 -12.77 -10.68 7.63
C LYS A 43 -12.21 -10.37 6.26
N ASP A 44 -13.00 -9.71 5.41
CA ASP A 44 -12.51 -9.20 4.14
C ASP A 44 -11.67 -7.92 4.32
N PRO A 45 -10.47 -7.82 3.71
CA PRO A 45 -9.60 -6.64 3.88
C PRO A 45 -10.14 -5.37 3.20
N VAL A 46 -11.17 -5.45 2.34
CA VAL A 46 -11.66 -4.30 1.56
C VAL A 46 -12.10 -3.16 2.47
N GLU A 47 -12.83 -3.44 3.55
CA GLU A 47 -13.33 -2.40 4.46
C GLU A 47 -12.16 -1.66 5.14
N VAL A 48 -11.21 -2.41 5.70
CA VAL A 48 -10.04 -1.88 6.40
C VAL A 48 -9.15 -1.08 5.45
N THR A 49 -8.81 -1.66 4.30
CA THR A 49 -7.93 -1.00 3.33
C THR A 49 -8.59 0.25 2.76
N THR A 50 -9.90 0.23 2.49
CA THR A 50 -10.65 1.41 2.03
C THR A 50 -10.65 2.51 3.09
N LYS A 51 -10.86 2.16 4.37
CA LYS A 51 -10.80 3.11 5.48
C LYS A 51 -9.40 3.72 5.60
N MET A 52 -8.35 2.89 5.62
CA MET A 52 -6.96 3.36 5.68
C MET A 52 -6.60 4.26 4.50
N ALA A 53 -7.11 3.99 3.30
CA ALA A 53 -6.91 4.83 2.14
C ALA A 53 -7.62 6.19 2.26
N LYS A 54 -8.85 6.21 2.77
CA LYS A 54 -9.57 7.47 3.07
C LYS A 54 -8.85 8.31 4.12
N GLU A 55 -8.21 7.66 5.10
CA GLU A 55 -7.40 8.30 6.14
C GLU A 55 -5.98 8.67 5.66
N GLY A 56 -5.62 8.38 4.41
CA GLY A 56 -4.29 8.69 3.86
C GLY A 56 -3.15 7.83 4.41
N LYS A 57 -3.46 6.74 5.12
CA LYS A 57 -2.47 5.81 5.70
C LYS A 57 -1.85 4.87 4.66
N ILE A 58 -2.57 4.60 3.58
CA ILE A 58 -2.10 3.82 2.42
C ILE A 58 -2.68 4.42 1.13
N LEU A 59 -2.13 4.01 -0.01
CA LEU A 59 -2.69 4.32 -1.32
C LEU A 59 -3.23 3.05 -1.99
N ILE A 60 -4.39 3.18 -2.63
CA ILE A 60 -5.03 2.12 -3.39
C ILE A 60 -5.10 2.54 -4.86
N ARG A 61 -4.60 1.68 -5.76
CA ARG A 61 -4.75 1.84 -7.21
C ARG A 61 -5.49 0.65 -7.81
N PRO A 62 -6.51 0.87 -8.68
CA PRO A 62 -7.14 -0.22 -9.41
C PRO A 62 -6.12 -1.02 -10.22
N ALA A 63 -6.28 -2.34 -10.26
CA ALA A 63 -5.44 -3.24 -11.03
C ALA A 63 -6.27 -4.39 -11.62
N LYS A 64 -5.68 -5.13 -12.56
CA LYS A 64 -6.35 -6.30 -13.15
C LYS A 64 -6.63 -7.34 -12.07
N ARG A 65 -7.91 -7.59 -11.78
CA ARG A 65 -8.40 -8.56 -10.78
C ARG A 65 -8.05 -8.19 -9.32
N GLY A 66 -8.01 -6.90 -9.00
CA GLY A 66 -7.87 -6.44 -7.62
C GLY A 66 -7.39 -5.00 -7.55
N VAL A 67 -6.60 -4.72 -6.52
CA VAL A 67 -5.96 -3.43 -6.30
C VAL A 67 -4.49 -3.59 -5.93
N MET A 68 -3.71 -2.56 -6.23
CA MET A 68 -2.37 -2.35 -5.69
C MET A 68 -2.44 -1.51 -4.42
N LEU A 69 -1.69 -1.93 -3.40
CA LEU A 69 -1.54 -1.25 -2.12
C LEU A 69 -0.13 -0.68 -2.00
N TYR A 70 -0.01 0.59 -1.64
CA TYR A 70 1.27 1.27 -1.42
C TYR A 70 1.27 2.00 -0.09
N LEU A 71 2.46 2.23 0.45
CA LEU A 71 2.63 3.23 1.49
C LEU A 71 2.58 4.64 0.88
N PRO A 72 2.12 5.67 1.60
CA PRO A 72 2.02 7.03 1.09
C PRO A 72 3.37 7.59 0.59
N GLU A 73 4.46 7.32 1.31
CA GLU A 73 5.82 7.73 0.95
C GLU A 73 6.36 7.09 -0.34
N ASP A 74 5.75 5.98 -0.74
CA ASP A 74 6.13 5.16 -1.87
C ASP A 74 5.24 5.38 -3.09
N ASN A 75 4.45 6.46 -3.08
CA ASN A 75 3.55 6.83 -4.16
C ASN A 75 4.31 6.85 -5.51
N PRO A 76 3.93 6.00 -6.48
CA PRO A 76 4.58 5.96 -7.79
C PRO A 76 4.33 7.22 -8.62
N ASP A 77 3.28 8.00 -8.30
CA ASP A 77 2.86 9.17 -9.06
C ASP A 77 3.31 10.50 -8.45
N LEU A 78 3.95 10.49 -7.27
CA LEU A 78 4.57 11.71 -6.74
C LEU A 78 5.86 11.95 -7.54
N PRO A 79 5.97 13.06 -8.31
CA PRO A 79 7.25 13.44 -8.87
C PRO A 79 8.25 13.56 -7.73
N LYS A 80 9.47 13.04 -7.93
CA LYS A 80 10.50 13.14 -6.90
C LYS A 80 10.65 14.61 -6.52
N THR A 81 10.81 14.91 -5.24
CA THR A 81 10.98 16.31 -4.77
C THR A 81 12.06 17.03 -5.58
N GLU A 82 13.16 16.34 -5.93
CA GLU A 82 14.21 16.86 -6.81
C GLU A 82 13.73 17.19 -8.23
N GLU A 83 12.84 16.39 -8.80
CA GLU A 83 12.24 16.64 -10.13
C GLU A 83 11.27 17.82 -10.09
N VAL A 84 10.50 17.97 -9.00
CA VAL A 84 9.65 19.14 -8.76
C VAL A 84 10.50 20.39 -8.60
N ILE A 85 11.54 20.34 -7.76
CA ILE A 85 12.48 21.46 -7.55
C ILE A 85 13.13 21.85 -8.88
N ARG A 86 13.61 20.89 -9.68
CA ARG A 86 14.16 21.18 -11.01
C ARG A 86 13.15 21.88 -11.90
N LYS A 87 11.89 21.41 -11.96
CA LYS A 87 10.85 22.07 -12.75
C LYS A 87 10.55 23.50 -12.26
N ILE A 88 10.59 23.75 -10.96
CA ILE A 88 10.37 25.09 -10.38
C ILE A 88 11.55 26.03 -10.68
N LEU A 89 12.77 25.51 -10.68
CA LEU A 89 14.01 26.30 -10.84
C LEU A 89 14.54 26.37 -12.28
N SER A 90 13.92 25.68 -13.23
CA SER A 90 14.28 25.80 -14.65
C SER A 90 13.53 27.00 -15.23
N GLU A 91 14.25 28.07 -15.54
CA GLU A 91 13.75 29.10 -16.48
C GLU A 91 13.79 28.49 -17.89
N GLU A 92 12.69 28.61 -18.65
CA GLU A 92 12.51 27.99 -19.99
C GLU A 92 13.66 28.22 -20.97
#